data_AF-A0A2J4YPY4-F1
#
_entry.id   AF-A0A2J4YPY4-F1
#
_cell.length_a   1.000
_cell.length_b   1.000
_cell.length_c   1.000
_cell.angle_alpha   90.00
_cell.angle_beta   90.00
_cell.angle_gamma   90.00
#
_symmetry.space_group_name_H-M   'P 1'
#
loop_
_entity.id
_entity.type
_entity.pdbx_description
1 polymer ?
#
loop_
_entity_poly.entity_id
_entity_poly.type
_entity_poly.pdbx_seq_one_letter_code
_entity_poly.pdbx_strand_id
1 'polypeptide(L)'
;MKDTNPVDNLAWRAIWRQLISSVGSQAGTLRRSLVALLLAALMQGIAFACLYPIVDALLRNEASRLLHWALAFSIAALVTLALRWYGLGFEYRGHLAQATHELRLRLGEQLRRVPLERLQRGRAGETNALLLGSVDENLNYVIAIANILLLTIVTPLTASLATLWIDWRLGLVMLLIFPLLAPFYYWRRPAMRRQMQTLGEAHQRLSGDIVEFAQGMMVLRACGSDADKSRALRDHFDALENLQTRTHRQSAGATMLIAGVVELGLQVVVLCGIIWVVTGTLNLAFLIAAAAMIMRFAEPMAMFISYTSVVELIASALQRIEQFMA
;
A
#
# COMPACT_ATOMS: atom_id res chain seq x y z
N MET A 1 20.32 5.48 19.90
CA MET A 1 19.25 6.41 20.33
C MET A 1 19.15 7.49 19.27
N LYS A 2 17.97 7.61 18.64
CA LYS A 2 17.53 8.68 17.71
C LYS A 2 18.44 9.06 16.54
N ASP A 3 18.09 8.52 15.38
CA ASP A 3 17.93 9.32 14.16
C ASP A 3 16.58 8.95 13.52
N THR A 4 15.49 9.27 14.23
CA THR A 4 14.20 9.50 13.57
C THR A 4 14.32 10.82 12.85
N ASN A 5 14.84 10.77 11.63
CA ASN A 5 15.15 11.94 10.83
C ASN A 5 13.86 12.79 10.65
N PRO A 6 13.84 14.08 11.06
CA PRO A 6 12.66 14.94 10.95
C PRO A 6 12.16 15.11 9.49
N VAL A 7 12.97 14.71 8.51
CA VAL A 7 12.66 14.67 7.08
C VAL A 7 11.55 13.66 6.74
N ASP A 8 11.41 12.55 7.47
CA ASP A 8 10.42 11.50 7.14
C ASP A 8 8.97 11.88 7.55
N ASN A 9 8.79 12.60 8.67
CA ASN A 9 7.48 13.15 9.05
C ASN A 9 7.04 14.31 8.14
N LEU A 10 8.01 15.02 7.56
CA LEU A 10 7.76 16.02 6.52
C LEU A 10 7.32 15.35 5.21
N ALA A 11 7.86 14.18 4.87
CA ALA A 11 7.51 13.45 3.66
C ALA A 11 6.05 12.93 3.65
N TRP A 12 5.55 12.29 4.71
CA TRP A 12 4.15 11.82 4.73
C TRP A 12 3.13 12.96 4.73
N ARG A 13 3.41 14.05 5.45
CA ARG A 13 2.56 15.24 5.43
C ARG A 13 2.59 15.93 4.07
N ALA A 14 3.74 15.92 3.39
CA ALA A 14 3.86 16.43 2.02
C ALA A 14 3.03 15.57 1.05
N ILE A 15 3.17 14.24 1.08
CA ILE A 15 2.38 13.32 0.24
C ILE A 15 0.88 13.51 0.47
N TRP A 16 0.46 13.65 1.73
CA TRP A 16 -0.93 13.93 2.07
C TRP A 16 -1.42 15.27 1.50
N ARG A 17 -0.61 16.32 1.63
CA ARG A 17 -0.92 17.66 1.11
C ARG A 17 -0.96 17.68 -0.42
N GLN A 18 -0.03 16.98 -1.06
CA GLN A 18 -0.01 16.81 -2.50
C GLN A 18 -1.27 16.09 -2.95
N LEU A 19 -1.59 14.94 -2.35
CA LEU A 19 -2.77 14.17 -2.67
C LEU A 19 -4.06 14.99 -2.55
N ILE A 20 -4.24 15.73 -1.45
CA ILE A 20 -5.45 16.53 -1.25
C ILE A 20 -5.53 17.69 -2.25
N SER A 21 -4.40 18.29 -2.63
CA SER A 21 -4.34 19.34 -3.65
C SER A 21 -4.61 18.82 -5.07
N SER A 22 -4.11 17.62 -5.39
CA SER A 22 -4.29 16.96 -6.68
C SER A 22 -5.73 16.48 -6.89
N VAL A 23 -6.45 16.16 -5.81
CA VAL A 23 -7.87 15.75 -5.87
C VAL A 23 -8.84 16.94 -5.99
N GLY A 24 -8.40 18.16 -5.68
CA GLY A 24 -9.15 19.38 -5.98
C GLY A 24 -10.50 19.46 -5.25
N SER A 25 -11.58 19.71 -5.99
CA SER A 25 -12.93 19.87 -5.42
C SER A 25 -13.42 18.67 -4.60
N GLN A 26 -12.92 17.46 -4.90
CA GLN A 26 -13.32 16.22 -4.24
C GLN A 26 -12.56 15.94 -2.92
N ALA A 27 -11.69 16.87 -2.49
CA ALA A 27 -10.90 16.73 -1.27
C ALA A 27 -11.75 16.43 -0.02
N GLY A 28 -12.92 17.06 0.11
CA GLY A 28 -13.85 16.82 1.21
C GLY A 28 -14.39 15.39 1.23
N THR A 29 -14.75 14.87 0.06
CA THR A 29 -15.27 13.51 -0.11
C THR A 29 -14.16 12.47 0.14
N LEU A 30 -12.95 12.72 -0.39
CA LEU A 30 -11.78 11.85 -0.14
C LEU A 30 -11.48 11.72 1.36
N ARG A 31 -11.49 12.84 2.09
CA ARG A 31 -11.26 12.83 3.54
C ARG A 31 -12.32 12.02 4.28
N ARG A 32 -13.59 12.14 3.92
CA ARG A 32 -14.68 11.35 4.52
C ARG A 32 -14.51 9.85 4.22
N SER A 33 -14.15 9.50 2.99
CA SER A 33 -13.91 8.11 2.60
C SER A 33 -12.73 7.50 3.33
N LEU A 34 -11.62 8.22 3.49
CA LEU A 34 -10.47 7.74 4.26
C LEU A 34 -10.78 7.61 5.75
N VAL A 35 -11.56 8.54 6.33
CA VAL A 35 -12.05 8.41 7.70
C VAL A 35 -12.96 7.19 7.83
N ALA A 36 -13.85 6.94 6.86
CA ALA A 36 -14.72 5.75 6.87
C ALA A 36 -13.91 4.45 6.76
N LEU A 37 -12.87 4.40 5.91
CA LEU A 37 -11.96 3.26 5.83
C LEU A 37 -11.17 3.05 7.13
N LEU A 38 -10.72 4.13 7.77
CA LEU A 38 -10.03 4.06 9.05
C LEU A 38 -10.98 3.53 10.14
N LEU A 39 -12.19 4.05 10.22
CA LEU A 39 -13.22 3.56 11.14
C LEU A 39 -13.60 2.10 10.85
N ALA A 40 -13.66 1.70 9.57
CA ALA A 40 -13.89 0.31 9.18
C ALA A 40 -12.76 -0.59 9.72
N ALA A 41 -11.50 -0.21 9.54
CA ALA A 41 -10.35 -0.98 10.04
C ALA A 41 -10.34 -1.06 11.57
N LEU A 42 -10.66 0.03 12.28
CA LEU A 42 -10.81 0.04 13.74
C LEU A 42 -11.93 -0.92 14.19
N MET A 43 -13.12 -0.82 13.58
CA MET A 43 -14.27 -1.68 13.90
C MET A 43 -13.99 -3.14 13.56
N GLN A 44 -13.25 -3.41 12.49
CA GLN A 44 -12.85 -4.76 12.14
C GLN A 44 -11.94 -5.38 13.21
N GLY A 45 -11.00 -4.61 13.75
CA GLY A 45 -10.13 -5.05 14.84
C GLY A 45 -10.91 -5.33 16.13
N ILE A 46 -11.90 -4.49 16.45
CA ILE A 46 -12.83 -4.71 17.57
C ILE A 46 -13.69 -5.96 17.33
N ALA A 47 -14.21 -6.16 16.12
CA ALA A 47 -14.96 -7.35 15.76
C ALA A 47 -14.11 -8.61 15.95
N PHE A 48 -12.83 -8.56 15.60
CA PHE A 48 -11.92 -9.67 15.90
C PHE A 48 -11.72 -9.86 17.42
N ALA A 49 -11.65 -8.80 18.22
CA ALA A 49 -11.59 -8.92 19.66
C ALA A 49 -12.87 -9.53 20.28
N CYS A 50 -14.04 -9.38 19.65
CA CYS A 50 -15.25 -10.09 20.07
C CYS A 50 -15.16 -11.61 19.88
N LEU A 51 -14.18 -12.12 19.13
CA LEU A 51 -13.96 -13.57 18.97
C LEU A 51 -13.53 -14.23 20.29
N TYR A 52 -12.81 -13.53 21.17
CA TYR A 52 -12.37 -14.06 22.47
C TYR A 52 -13.53 -14.57 23.34
N PRO A 53 -14.54 -13.75 23.67
CA PRO A 53 -15.67 -14.21 24.48
C PRO A 53 -16.59 -15.19 23.73
N ILE A 54 -16.64 -15.15 22.39
CA ILE A 54 -17.40 -16.13 21.60
C ILE A 54 -16.80 -17.52 21.78
N VAL A 55 -15.48 -17.66 21.61
CA VAL A 55 -14.80 -18.95 21.74
C VAL A 55 -14.86 -19.44 23.19
N ASP A 56 -14.75 -18.54 24.18
CA ASP A 56 -14.89 -18.92 25.60
C ASP A 56 -16.30 -19.41 25.94
N ALA A 57 -17.33 -18.70 25.51
CA ALA A 57 -18.72 -19.12 25.71
C ALA A 57 -19.03 -20.44 24.97
N LEU A 58 -18.44 -20.65 23.80
CA LEU A 58 -18.58 -21.88 23.03
C LEU A 58 -17.99 -23.08 23.76
N LEU A 59 -16.76 -22.95 24.30
CA LEU A 59 -16.11 -24.04 25.05
C LEU A 59 -16.80 -24.33 26.39
N ARG A 60 -17.40 -23.31 27.03
CA ARG A 60 -18.18 -23.45 28.27
C ARG A 60 -19.63 -23.90 28.04
N ASN A 61 -20.05 -24.03 26.78
CA ASN A 61 -21.42 -24.37 26.38
C ASN A 61 -22.50 -23.40 26.92
N GLU A 62 -22.15 -22.11 27.04
CA GLU A 62 -23.03 -21.04 27.54
C GLU A 62 -23.80 -20.37 26.39
N ALA A 63 -24.92 -20.97 25.97
CA ALA A 63 -25.71 -20.53 24.81
C ALA A 63 -26.15 -19.05 24.87
N SER A 64 -26.54 -18.55 26.05
CA SER A 64 -26.97 -17.16 26.21
C SER A 64 -25.81 -16.19 25.97
N ARG A 65 -24.65 -16.41 26.57
CA ARG A 65 -23.45 -15.58 26.39
C ARG A 65 -22.95 -15.65 24.95
N LEU A 66 -22.96 -16.83 24.35
CA LEU A 66 -22.61 -17.03 22.95
C LEU A 66 -23.50 -16.19 22.03
N LEU A 67 -24.82 -16.19 22.24
CA LEU A 67 -25.76 -15.43 21.42
C LEU A 67 -25.53 -13.91 21.52
N HIS A 68 -25.32 -13.38 22.73
CA HIS A 68 -25.07 -11.95 22.92
C HIS A 68 -23.78 -11.49 22.22
N TRP A 69 -22.70 -12.27 22.33
CA TRP A 69 -21.44 -11.93 21.67
C TRP A 69 -21.47 -12.19 20.16
N ALA A 70 -22.20 -13.21 19.70
CA ALA A 70 -22.43 -13.44 18.28
C ALA A 70 -23.25 -12.31 17.64
N LEU A 71 -24.25 -11.76 18.37
CA LEU A 71 -25.00 -10.59 17.94
C LEU A 71 -24.09 -9.35 17.88
N ALA A 72 -23.29 -9.11 18.93
CA ALA A 72 -22.33 -8.00 18.96
C ALA A 72 -21.31 -8.10 17.81
N PHE A 73 -20.78 -9.30 17.55
CA PHE A 73 -19.90 -9.57 16.41
C PHE A 73 -20.59 -9.31 15.08
N SER A 74 -21.84 -9.76 14.91
CA SER A 74 -22.61 -9.55 13.69
C SER A 74 -22.85 -8.06 13.43
N ILE A 75 -23.20 -7.29 14.47
CA ILE A 75 -23.36 -5.83 14.38
C ILE A 75 -22.03 -5.18 14.01
N ALA A 76 -20.93 -5.51 14.69
CA ALA A 76 -19.61 -4.94 14.39
C ALA A 76 -19.14 -5.29 12.95
N ALA A 77 -19.41 -6.50 12.49
CA ALA A 77 -19.11 -6.95 11.12
C ALA A 77 -19.95 -6.18 10.08
N LEU A 78 -21.26 -6.00 10.32
CA LEU A 78 -22.14 -5.22 9.44
C LEU A 78 -21.74 -3.74 9.39
N VAL A 79 -21.40 -3.15 10.53
CA VAL A 79 -20.91 -1.76 10.61
C VAL A 79 -19.59 -1.62 9.84
N THR A 80 -18.65 -2.55 10.04
CA THR A 80 -17.39 -2.60 9.28
C THR A 80 -17.65 -2.68 7.79
N LEU A 81 -18.56 -3.56 7.36
CA LEU A 81 -18.91 -3.75 5.96
C LEU A 81 -19.54 -2.47 5.37
N ALA A 82 -20.48 -1.84 6.08
CA ALA A 82 -21.13 -0.61 5.65
C ALA A 82 -20.15 0.57 5.54
N LEU A 83 -19.26 0.74 6.54
CA LEU A 83 -18.20 1.75 6.52
C LEU A 83 -17.23 1.52 5.36
N ARG A 84 -16.82 0.28 5.13
CA ARG A 84 -15.91 -0.08 4.03
C ARG A 84 -16.58 0.12 2.68
N TRP A 85 -17.86 -0.26 2.53
CA TRP A 85 -18.65 -0.02 1.33
C TRP A 85 -18.77 1.48 1.03
N TYR A 86 -19.03 2.30 2.05
CA TYR A 86 -19.04 3.76 1.91
C TYR A 86 -17.67 4.32 1.54
N GLY A 87 -16.60 3.86 2.19
CA GLY A 87 -15.23 4.29 1.95
C GLY A 87 -14.76 4.00 0.53
N LEU A 88 -14.94 2.76 0.07
CA LEU A 88 -14.66 2.33 -1.31
C LEU A 88 -15.61 2.98 -2.32
N GLY A 89 -16.77 3.47 -1.88
CA GLY A 89 -17.70 4.23 -2.70
C GLY A 89 -17.10 5.48 -3.34
N PHE A 90 -15.99 6.03 -2.84
CA PHE A 90 -15.27 7.12 -3.54
C PHE A 90 -14.81 6.70 -4.95
N GLU A 91 -14.28 5.49 -5.06
CA GLU A 91 -13.81 4.92 -6.32
C GLU A 91 -15.01 4.48 -7.16
N TYR A 92 -15.90 3.66 -6.59
CA TYR A 92 -16.97 3.01 -7.35
C TYR A 92 -18.18 3.92 -7.68
N ARG A 93 -18.37 5.06 -7.01
CA ARG A 93 -19.42 6.03 -7.36
C ARG A 93 -18.96 7.10 -8.37
N GLY A 94 -17.71 7.02 -8.84
CA GLY A 94 -17.17 7.93 -9.85
C GLY A 94 -16.57 9.23 -9.31
N HIS A 95 -16.47 9.42 -8.00
CA HIS A 95 -15.79 10.61 -7.43
C HIS A 95 -14.30 10.63 -7.79
N LEU A 96 -13.65 9.47 -7.82
CA LEU A 96 -12.27 9.35 -8.28
C LEU A 96 -12.13 9.73 -9.77
N ALA A 97 -13.08 9.32 -10.61
CA ALA A 97 -13.11 9.71 -12.03
C ALA A 97 -13.29 11.23 -12.21
N GLN A 98 -14.15 11.86 -11.39
CA GLN A 98 -14.30 13.31 -11.39
C GLN A 98 -13.01 14.02 -10.94
N ALA A 99 -12.36 13.51 -9.89
CA ALA A 99 -11.10 14.07 -9.39
C ALA A 99 -9.97 13.97 -10.42
N THR A 100 -9.82 12.82 -11.09
CA THR A 100 -8.80 12.65 -12.14
C THR A 100 -9.15 13.48 -13.38
N HIS A 101 -10.43 13.64 -13.72
CA HIS A 101 -10.87 14.53 -14.80
C HIS A 101 -10.52 15.99 -14.50
N GLU A 102 -10.84 16.50 -13.31
CA GLU A 102 -10.50 17.86 -12.88
C GLU A 102 -8.97 18.09 -12.88
N LEU A 103 -8.20 17.10 -12.40
CA LEU A 103 -6.74 17.16 -12.45
C LEU A 103 -6.22 17.24 -13.89
N ARG A 104 -6.75 16.43 -14.82
CA ARG A 104 -6.38 16.50 -16.24
C ARG A 104 -6.70 17.87 -16.85
N LEU A 105 -7.85 18.46 -16.52
CA LEU A 105 -8.19 19.81 -16.99
C LEU A 105 -7.22 20.86 -16.47
N ARG A 106 -6.87 20.82 -15.17
CA ARG A 106 -5.88 21.73 -14.58
C ARG A 106 -4.50 21.58 -15.20
N LEU A 107 -4.06 20.34 -15.43
CA LEU A 107 -2.80 20.05 -16.11
C LEU A 107 -2.81 20.53 -17.56
N GLY A 108 -3.92 20.36 -18.28
CA GLY A 108 -4.08 20.87 -19.65
C GLY A 108 -4.04 22.40 -19.71
N GLU A 109 -4.70 23.10 -18.79
CA GLU A 109 -4.63 24.56 -18.70
C GLU A 109 -3.23 25.06 -18.30
N GLN A 110 -2.55 24.35 -17.40
CA GLN A 110 -1.17 24.67 -17.06
C GLN A 110 -0.25 24.48 -18.28
N LEU A 111 -0.42 23.40 -19.04
CA LEU A 111 0.33 23.17 -20.28
C LEU A 111 0.20 24.33 -21.28
N ARG A 112 -0.99 24.95 -21.37
CA ARG A 112 -1.23 26.14 -22.21
C ARG A 112 -0.51 27.41 -21.72
N ARG A 113 -0.12 27.46 -20.43
CA ARG A 113 0.53 28.61 -19.78
C ARG A 113 2.04 28.47 -19.65
N VAL A 114 2.57 27.24 -19.73
CA VAL A 114 4.00 26.98 -19.59
C VAL A 114 4.76 27.65 -20.75
N PRO A 115 5.85 28.41 -20.47
CA PRO A 115 6.67 29.02 -21.51
C PRO A 115 7.20 27.98 -22.49
N LEU A 116 7.10 28.27 -23.79
CA LEU A 116 7.59 27.40 -24.86
C LEU A 116 9.07 27.02 -24.68
N GLU A 117 9.88 27.89 -24.08
CA GLU A 117 11.27 27.60 -23.76
C GLU A 117 11.43 26.39 -22.80
N ARG A 118 10.62 26.30 -21.73
CA ARG A 118 10.62 25.14 -20.82
C ARG A 118 10.13 23.88 -21.54
N LEU A 119 9.14 24.04 -22.41
CA LEU A 119 8.54 22.94 -23.16
C LEU A 119 9.50 22.38 -24.24
N GLN A 120 10.26 23.24 -24.91
CA GLN A 120 11.25 22.85 -25.92
C GLN A 120 12.54 22.26 -25.34
N ARG A 121 12.88 22.59 -24.08
CA ARG A 121 14.01 21.96 -23.39
C ARG A 121 13.73 20.52 -22.98
N GLY A 122 12.46 20.15 -22.77
CA GLY A 122 12.05 18.77 -22.48
C GLY A 122 11.70 17.98 -23.74
N ARG A 123 11.91 16.66 -23.75
CA ARG A 123 11.42 15.83 -24.87
C ARG A 123 9.89 15.78 -24.80
N ALA A 124 9.18 16.01 -25.91
CA ALA A 124 7.71 15.99 -25.95
C ALA A 124 7.11 14.67 -25.38
N GLY A 125 7.85 13.56 -25.51
CA GLY A 125 7.50 12.27 -24.89
C GLY A 125 7.49 12.28 -23.36
N GLU A 126 8.39 13.03 -22.71
CA GLU A 126 8.44 13.16 -21.24
C GLU A 126 7.23 13.93 -20.72
N THR A 127 6.81 14.98 -21.43
CA THR A 127 5.61 15.76 -21.07
C THR A 127 4.34 14.92 -21.26
N ASN A 128 4.28 14.11 -22.32
CA ASN A 128 3.15 13.21 -22.56
C ASN A 128 3.07 12.09 -21.51
N ALA A 129 4.21 11.49 -21.15
CA ALA A 129 4.29 10.47 -20.10
C ALA A 129 3.91 11.05 -18.72
N LEU A 130 4.29 12.30 -18.45
CA LEU A 130 3.88 13.00 -17.23
C LEU A 130 2.38 13.26 -17.20
N LEU A 131 1.76 13.68 -18.30
CA LEU A 131 0.33 14.04 -18.36
C LEU A 131 -0.60 12.82 -18.39
N LEU A 132 -0.25 11.79 -19.16
CA LEU A 132 -1.09 10.60 -19.36
C LEU A 132 -0.79 9.49 -18.34
N GLY A 133 0.49 9.12 -18.18
CA GLY A 133 0.89 7.99 -17.36
C GLY A 133 0.75 8.27 -15.86
N SER A 134 1.19 9.45 -15.40
CA SER A 134 1.22 9.73 -13.96
C SER A 134 -0.17 9.80 -13.31
N VAL A 135 -1.18 10.28 -14.03
CA VAL A 135 -2.54 10.44 -13.53
C VAL A 135 -3.30 9.10 -13.51
N ASP A 136 -3.27 8.34 -14.60
CA ASP A 136 -4.02 7.07 -14.69
C ASP A 136 -3.38 5.93 -13.89
N GLU A 137 -2.05 5.84 -13.86
CA GLU A 137 -1.37 4.70 -13.23
C GLU A 137 -1.26 4.83 -11.71
N ASN A 138 -1.38 6.05 -11.16
CA ASN A 138 -1.06 6.28 -9.73
C ASN A 138 -2.25 6.75 -8.89
N LEU A 139 -3.12 7.64 -9.41
CA LEU A 139 -4.25 8.14 -8.62
C LEU A 139 -5.39 7.12 -8.54
N ASN A 140 -5.57 6.30 -9.57
CA ASN A 140 -6.65 5.31 -9.61
C ASN A 140 -6.52 4.27 -8.48
N TYR A 141 -5.30 3.94 -8.04
CA TYR A 141 -5.09 2.96 -6.98
C TYR A 141 -5.06 3.54 -5.57
N VAL A 142 -5.18 4.87 -5.41
CA VAL A 142 -4.91 5.52 -4.11
C VAL A 142 -5.87 5.05 -3.02
N ILE A 143 -7.15 4.83 -3.35
CA ILE A 143 -8.16 4.35 -2.40
C ILE A 143 -7.94 2.88 -2.06
N ALA A 144 -7.72 2.03 -3.07
CA ALA A 144 -7.44 0.62 -2.88
C ALA A 144 -6.21 0.41 -1.97
N ILE A 145 -5.11 1.13 -2.23
CA ILE A 145 -3.89 1.06 -1.43
C ILE A 145 -4.11 1.64 -0.03
N ALA A 146 -4.82 2.77 0.10
CA ALA A 146 -5.13 3.32 1.41
C ALA A 146 -5.97 2.34 2.25
N ASN A 147 -6.97 1.68 1.66
CA ASN A 147 -7.77 0.65 2.32
C ASN A 147 -6.88 -0.53 2.76
N ILE A 148 -6.01 -1.03 1.88
CA ILE A 148 -5.09 -2.12 2.19
C ILE A 148 -4.15 -1.73 3.35
N LEU A 149 -3.52 -0.55 3.26
CA LEU A 149 -2.56 -0.08 4.26
C LEU A 149 -3.23 0.14 5.62
N LEU A 150 -4.41 0.74 5.64
CA LEU A 150 -5.21 0.88 6.86
C LEU A 150 -5.56 -0.49 7.44
N LEU A 151 -5.96 -1.46 6.62
CA LEU A 151 -6.32 -2.80 7.07
C LEU A 151 -5.10 -3.59 7.58
N THR A 152 -3.92 -3.41 7.00
CA THR A 152 -2.68 -4.07 7.43
C THR A 152 -2.12 -3.47 8.73
N ILE A 153 -2.27 -2.16 8.96
CA ILE A 153 -1.70 -1.49 10.14
C ILE A 153 -2.73 -1.38 11.27
N VAL A 154 -3.91 -0.81 10.98
CA VAL A 154 -4.88 -0.39 11.99
C VAL A 154 -5.65 -1.58 12.56
N THR A 155 -6.04 -2.54 11.71
CA THR A 155 -6.82 -3.71 12.16
C THR A 155 -6.05 -4.59 13.13
N PRO A 156 -4.79 -5.00 12.87
CA PRO A 156 -4.07 -5.83 13.83
C PRO A 156 -3.63 -5.01 15.05
N LEU A 157 -3.38 -3.70 14.91
CA LEU A 157 -3.02 -2.82 16.03
C LEU A 157 -4.18 -2.70 17.02
N THR A 158 -5.38 -2.43 16.52
CA THR A 158 -6.58 -2.37 17.37
C THR A 158 -6.94 -3.71 17.99
N ALA A 159 -6.83 -4.79 17.22
CA ALA A 159 -6.97 -6.15 17.74
C ALA A 159 -5.98 -6.40 18.90
N SER A 160 -4.69 -6.10 18.73
CA SER A 160 -3.69 -6.27 19.78
C SER A 160 -3.95 -5.38 21.00
N LEU A 161 -4.38 -4.13 20.81
CA LEU A 161 -4.75 -3.23 21.91
C LEU A 161 -5.97 -3.71 22.68
N ALA A 162 -6.98 -4.26 21.98
CA ALA A 162 -8.13 -4.88 22.61
C ALA A 162 -7.74 -6.17 23.35
N THR A 163 -6.88 -6.99 22.76
CA THR A 163 -6.31 -8.17 23.43
C THR A 163 -5.51 -7.77 24.66
N LEU A 164 -4.76 -6.67 24.64
CA LEU A 164 -4.02 -6.17 25.81
C LEU A 164 -4.95 -5.88 27.01
N TRP A 165 -6.19 -5.48 26.75
CA TRP A 165 -7.20 -5.26 27.78
C TRP A 165 -7.81 -6.57 28.31
N ILE A 166 -7.89 -7.61 27.46
CA ILE A 166 -8.37 -8.95 27.84
C ILE A 166 -7.28 -9.72 28.60
N ASP A 167 -6.09 -9.79 28.02
CA ASP A 167 -4.89 -10.41 28.58
C ASP A 167 -3.64 -9.59 28.18
N TRP A 168 -3.01 -8.97 29.18
CA TRP A 168 -1.88 -8.09 28.94
C TRP A 168 -0.65 -8.82 28.40
N ARG A 169 -0.45 -10.11 28.72
CA ARG A 169 0.71 -10.88 28.27
C ARG A 169 0.59 -11.21 26.79
N LEU A 170 -0.57 -11.72 26.39
CA LEU A 170 -0.87 -12.06 25.01
C LEU A 170 -0.91 -10.82 24.12
N GLY A 171 -1.57 -9.75 24.59
CA GLY A 171 -1.61 -8.48 23.87
C GLY A 171 -0.22 -7.88 23.67
N LEU A 172 0.66 -7.96 24.68
CA LEU A 172 2.03 -7.43 24.57
C LEU A 172 2.86 -8.20 23.54
N VAL A 173 2.77 -9.54 23.51
CA VAL A 173 3.50 -10.35 22.51
C VAL A 173 2.97 -10.08 21.10
N MET A 174 1.65 -9.95 20.92
CA MET A 174 1.08 -9.55 19.63
C MET A 174 1.53 -8.14 19.21
N LEU A 175 1.55 -7.19 20.15
CA LEU A 175 2.00 -5.82 19.88
C LEU A 175 3.49 -5.77 19.53
N LEU A 176 4.31 -6.68 20.07
CA LEU A 176 5.75 -6.77 19.82
C LEU A 176 6.11 -7.10 18.37
N ILE A 177 5.17 -7.66 17.59
CA ILE A 177 5.35 -7.91 16.15
C ILE A 177 5.52 -6.60 15.38
N PHE A 178 4.82 -5.53 15.77
CA PHE A 178 4.92 -4.21 15.13
C PHE A 178 6.31 -3.56 15.24
N PRO A 179 6.91 -3.40 16.44
CA PRO A 179 8.25 -2.87 16.57
C PRO A 179 9.30 -3.83 15.98
N LEU A 180 9.04 -5.14 15.91
CA LEU A 180 9.91 -6.08 15.18
C LEU A 180 9.91 -5.80 13.67
N LEU A 181 8.79 -5.41 13.08
CA LEU A 181 8.68 -5.09 11.65
C LEU A 181 9.37 -3.78 11.26
N ALA A 182 9.41 -2.80 12.16
CA ALA A 182 9.95 -1.48 11.86
C ALA A 182 11.43 -1.51 11.40
N PRO A 183 12.38 -2.19 12.08
CA PRO A 183 13.75 -2.33 11.62
C PRO A 183 13.86 -2.92 10.22
N PHE A 184 13.09 -3.97 9.90
CA PHE A 184 13.12 -4.60 8.58
C PHE A 184 12.63 -3.66 7.49
N TYR A 185 11.58 -2.89 7.77
CA TYR A 185 11.11 -1.85 6.86
C TYR A 185 12.21 -0.81 6.59
N TYR A 186 12.81 -0.22 7.63
CA TYR A 186 13.83 0.81 7.47
C TYR A 186 15.12 0.29 6.82
N TRP A 187 15.50 -0.96 7.10
CA TRP A 187 16.66 -1.60 6.48
C TRP A 187 16.45 -1.82 4.97
N ARG A 188 15.26 -2.24 4.56
CA ARG A 188 14.97 -2.56 3.17
C ARG A 188 14.59 -1.35 2.31
N ARG A 189 13.93 -0.35 2.89
CA ARG A 189 13.48 0.86 2.19
C ARG A 189 14.53 1.51 1.28
N PRO A 190 15.78 1.79 1.70
CA PRO A 190 16.75 2.46 0.83
C PRO A 190 17.16 1.62 -0.38
N ALA A 191 17.29 0.30 -0.21
CA ALA A 191 17.57 -0.61 -1.32
C ALA A 191 16.41 -0.61 -2.32
N MET A 192 15.18 -0.66 -1.81
CA MET A 192 13.98 -0.65 -2.64
C MET A 192 13.82 0.66 -3.42
N ARG A 193 14.04 1.81 -2.76
CA ARG A 193 14.00 3.12 -3.40
C ARG A 193 15.03 3.23 -4.53
N ARG A 194 16.27 2.76 -4.30
CA ARG A 194 17.31 2.73 -5.34
C ARG A 194 16.91 1.83 -6.51
N GLN A 195 16.44 0.63 -6.23
CA GLN A 195 15.98 -0.32 -7.26
C GLN A 195 14.85 0.27 -8.10
N MET A 196 13.86 0.89 -7.46
CA MET A 196 12.72 1.53 -8.12
C MET A 196 13.16 2.71 -8.98
N GLN A 197 14.13 3.51 -8.53
CA GLN A 197 14.72 4.59 -9.32
C GLN A 197 15.45 4.05 -10.56
N THR A 198 16.36 3.08 -10.39
CA THR A 198 17.10 2.48 -11.51
C THR A 198 16.18 1.81 -12.53
N LEU A 199 15.17 1.10 -12.05
CA LEU A 199 14.20 0.43 -12.91
C LEU A 199 13.30 1.45 -13.62
N GLY A 200 12.87 2.50 -12.92
CA GLY A 200 12.10 3.60 -13.49
C GLY A 200 12.87 4.36 -14.58
N GLU A 201 14.16 4.65 -14.37
CA GLU A 201 15.01 5.28 -15.40
C GLU A 201 15.18 4.39 -16.64
N ALA A 202 15.43 3.10 -16.45
CA ALA A 202 15.55 2.16 -17.56
C ALA A 202 14.23 2.05 -18.35
N HIS A 203 13.10 2.02 -17.64
CA HIS A 203 11.77 1.98 -18.26
C HIS A 203 11.49 3.27 -19.05
N GLN A 204 11.78 4.44 -18.47
CA GLN A 204 11.62 5.74 -19.16
C GLN A 204 12.47 5.85 -20.42
N ARG A 205 13.74 5.40 -20.38
CA ARG A 205 14.62 5.38 -21.56
C ARG A 205 14.04 4.49 -22.66
N LEU A 206 13.66 3.26 -22.33
CA LEU A 206 13.08 2.33 -23.29
C LEU A 206 11.75 2.86 -23.87
N SER A 207 10.89 3.47 -23.06
CA SER A 207 9.67 4.13 -23.55
C SER A 207 10.00 5.23 -24.56
N GLY A 208 11.05 6.03 -24.31
CA GLY A 208 11.55 7.02 -25.25
C GLY A 208 12.01 6.41 -26.58
N ASP A 209 12.79 5.32 -26.52
CA ASP A 209 13.27 4.61 -27.72
C ASP A 209 12.12 4.01 -28.54
N ILE A 210 11.08 3.49 -27.87
CA ILE A 210 9.87 2.99 -28.53
C ILE A 210 9.16 4.11 -29.28
N VAL A 211 8.99 5.28 -28.66
CA VAL A 211 8.36 6.45 -29.29
C VAL A 211 9.19 6.93 -30.49
N GLU A 212 10.50 7.05 -30.34
CA GLU A 212 11.41 7.46 -31.43
C GLU A 212 11.37 6.48 -32.59
N PHE A 213 11.40 5.17 -32.31
CA PHE A 213 11.30 4.13 -33.32
C PHE A 213 9.95 4.15 -34.04
N ALA A 214 8.85 4.35 -33.33
CA ALA A 214 7.51 4.44 -33.90
C ALA A 214 7.34 5.68 -34.78
N GLN A 215 7.79 6.85 -34.33
CA GLN A 215 7.72 8.11 -35.08
C GLN A 215 8.67 8.12 -36.29
N GLY A 216 9.86 7.55 -36.14
CA GLY A 216 10.91 7.51 -37.17
C GLY A 216 10.77 6.37 -38.18
N MET A 217 9.80 5.47 -38.01
CA MET A 217 9.67 4.23 -38.80
C MET A 217 9.72 4.44 -40.32
N MET A 218 9.02 5.47 -40.82
CA MET A 218 8.96 5.76 -42.26
C MET A 218 10.34 6.17 -42.81
N VAL A 219 11.08 6.98 -42.07
CA VAL A 219 12.43 7.44 -42.44
C VAL A 219 13.43 6.28 -42.34
N LEU A 220 13.33 5.46 -41.29
CA LEU A 220 14.18 4.28 -41.11
C LEU A 220 14.05 3.29 -42.27
N ARG A 221 12.82 3.06 -42.74
CA ARG A 221 12.56 2.23 -43.93
C ARG A 221 13.08 2.86 -45.21
N ALA A 222 12.91 4.17 -45.40
CA ALA A 222 13.41 4.88 -46.57
C ALA A 222 14.95 4.86 -46.66
N CYS A 223 15.64 4.88 -45.52
CA CYS A 223 17.10 4.79 -45.44
C CYS A 223 17.63 3.34 -45.43
N GLY A 224 16.75 2.32 -45.41
CA GLY A 224 17.15 0.90 -45.36
C GLY A 224 17.84 0.47 -44.05
N SER A 225 17.65 1.20 -42.96
CA SER A 225 18.29 0.96 -41.64
C SER A 225 17.29 0.47 -40.57
N ASP A 226 16.11 0.01 -41.00
CA ASP A 226 15.06 -0.51 -40.12
C ASP A 226 15.49 -1.80 -39.39
N ALA A 227 16.23 -2.69 -40.06
CA ALA A 227 16.77 -3.91 -39.47
C ALA A 227 17.79 -3.62 -38.34
N ASP A 228 18.65 -2.62 -38.52
CA ASP A 228 19.67 -2.23 -37.52
C ASP A 228 19.01 -1.62 -36.29
N LYS A 229 18.09 -0.68 -36.48
CA LYS A 229 17.35 -0.08 -35.35
C LYS A 229 16.43 -1.07 -34.65
N SER A 230 15.84 -2.02 -35.39
CA SER A 230 15.08 -3.12 -34.79
C SER A 230 15.94 -4.04 -33.92
N ARG A 231 17.20 -4.28 -34.29
CA ARG A 231 18.16 -5.02 -33.46
C ARG A 231 18.53 -4.24 -32.20
N ALA A 232 18.90 -2.96 -32.35
CA ALA A 232 19.21 -2.10 -31.21
C ALA A 232 18.06 -2.01 -30.19
N LEU A 233 16.81 -1.90 -30.67
CA LEU A 233 15.64 -1.88 -29.78
C LEU A 233 15.43 -3.22 -29.06
N ARG A 234 15.70 -4.35 -29.72
CA ARG A 234 15.70 -5.67 -29.08
C ARG A 234 16.77 -5.79 -28.00
N ASP A 235 17.98 -5.31 -28.27
CA ASP A 235 19.06 -5.29 -27.27
C ASP A 235 18.66 -4.46 -26.03
N HIS A 236 17.90 -3.36 -26.23
CA HIS A 236 17.37 -2.56 -25.13
C HIS A 236 16.26 -3.28 -24.35
N PHE A 237 15.40 -4.07 -25.01
CA PHE A 237 14.43 -4.93 -24.33
C PHE A 237 15.14 -5.99 -23.48
N ASP A 238 16.14 -6.68 -24.03
CA ASP A 238 16.92 -7.70 -23.32
C ASP A 238 17.67 -7.10 -22.13
N ALA A 239 18.22 -5.90 -22.28
CA ALA A 239 18.85 -5.17 -21.18
C ALA A 239 17.84 -4.85 -20.05
N LEU A 240 16.62 -4.43 -20.39
CA LEU A 240 15.58 -4.18 -19.40
C LEU A 240 15.14 -5.47 -18.70
N GLU A 241 14.93 -6.55 -19.44
CA GLU A 241 14.55 -7.86 -18.88
C GLU A 241 15.62 -8.37 -17.91
N ASN A 242 16.90 -8.26 -18.28
CA ASN A 242 18.01 -8.65 -17.41
C ASN A 242 18.06 -7.80 -16.13
N LEU A 243 17.82 -6.49 -16.25
CA LEU A 243 17.75 -5.59 -15.10
C LEU A 243 16.57 -5.92 -14.18
N GLN A 244 15.38 -6.16 -14.74
CA GLN A 244 14.19 -6.58 -14.02
C GLN A 244 14.42 -7.90 -13.28
N THR A 245 14.93 -8.90 -13.98
CA THR A 245 15.23 -10.23 -13.43
C THR A 245 16.23 -10.13 -12.27
N ARG A 246 17.32 -9.38 -12.45
CA ARG A 246 18.32 -9.15 -11.39
C ARG A 246 17.70 -8.44 -10.18
N THR A 247 16.90 -7.41 -10.41
CA THR A 247 16.26 -6.61 -9.36
C THR A 247 15.23 -7.43 -8.58
N HIS A 248 14.38 -8.18 -9.27
CA HIS A 248 13.40 -9.08 -8.66
C HIS A 248 14.08 -10.19 -7.87
N ARG A 249 15.12 -10.83 -8.42
CA ARG A 249 15.85 -11.90 -7.74
C ARG A 249 16.53 -11.42 -6.46
N GLN A 250 17.12 -10.22 -6.48
CA GLN A 250 17.70 -9.59 -5.28
C GLN A 250 16.63 -9.21 -4.25
N SER A 251 15.44 -8.80 -4.70
CA SER A 251 14.33 -8.39 -3.84
C SER A 251 13.57 -9.57 -3.23
N ALA A 252 13.48 -10.69 -3.95
CA ALA A 252 12.71 -11.86 -3.54
C ALA A 252 13.17 -12.41 -2.19
N GLY A 253 14.48 -12.55 -1.99
CA GLY A 253 15.04 -13.04 -0.73
C GLY A 253 14.67 -12.14 0.46
N ALA A 254 14.72 -10.82 0.29
CA ALA A 254 14.32 -9.88 1.33
C ALA A 254 12.81 -9.91 1.61
N THR A 255 11.96 -10.15 0.60
CA THR A 255 10.51 -10.31 0.80
C THR A 255 10.21 -11.59 1.56
N MET A 256 10.83 -12.70 1.16
CA MET A 256 10.67 -13.99 1.83
C MET A 256 11.16 -13.95 3.28
N LEU A 257 12.30 -13.30 3.55
CA LEU A 257 12.79 -13.13 4.92
C LEU A 257 11.79 -12.37 5.79
N ILE A 258 11.17 -11.31 5.28
CA ILE A 258 10.28 -10.49 6.09
C ILE A 258 8.92 -11.17 6.29
N ALA A 259 8.39 -11.81 5.24
CA ALA A 259 7.22 -12.68 5.36
C ALA A 259 7.46 -13.80 6.40
N GLY A 260 8.64 -14.44 6.33
CA GLY A 260 9.06 -15.47 7.28
C GLY A 260 9.21 -14.95 8.71
N VAL A 261 9.76 -13.74 8.91
CA VAL A 261 9.84 -13.12 10.25
C VAL A 261 8.47 -12.83 10.82
N VAL A 262 7.53 -12.32 10.01
CA VAL A 262 6.14 -12.12 10.44
C VAL A 262 5.53 -13.45 10.85
N GLU A 263 5.65 -14.47 10.01
CA GLU A 263 5.10 -15.80 10.28
C GLU A 263 5.72 -16.43 11.53
N LEU A 264 7.05 -16.37 11.68
CA LEU A 264 7.74 -16.83 12.89
C LEU A 264 7.31 -16.05 14.13
N GLY A 265 7.14 -14.73 14.03
CA GLY A 265 6.63 -13.90 15.13
C GLY A 265 5.23 -14.32 15.55
N LEU A 266 4.37 -14.66 14.60
CA LEU A 266 3.03 -15.19 14.85
C LEU A 266 3.10 -16.59 15.49
N GLN A 267 4.04 -17.46 15.09
CA GLN A 267 4.27 -18.76 15.75
C GLN A 267 4.76 -18.61 17.20
N VAL A 268 5.60 -17.61 17.49
CA VAL A 268 6.03 -17.29 18.86
C VAL A 268 4.84 -16.95 19.75
N VAL A 269 3.85 -16.19 19.24
CA VAL A 269 2.63 -15.91 20.00
C VAL A 269 1.90 -17.20 20.38
N VAL A 270 1.76 -18.14 19.43
CA VAL A 270 1.10 -19.42 19.68
C VAL A 270 1.88 -20.24 20.70
N LEU A 271 3.22 -20.34 20.57
CA LEU A 271 4.08 -21.08 21.50
C LEU A 271 4.02 -20.51 22.92
N CYS A 272 4.17 -19.19 23.07
CA CYS A 272 4.02 -18.51 24.36
C CYS A 272 2.62 -18.73 24.95
N GLY A 273 1.59 -18.64 24.11
CA GLY A 273 0.21 -18.90 24.50
C GLY A 273 -0.01 -20.33 25.00
N ILE A 274 0.56 -21.34 24.34
CA ILE A 274 0.51 -22.74 24.79
C ILE A 274 1.16 -22.88 26.16
N ILE A 275 2.35 -22.30 26.37
CA ILE A 275 3.04 -22.34 27.67
C ILE A 275 2.16 -21.70 28.76
N TRP A 276 1.49 -20.59 28.47
CA TRP A 276 0.61 -19.93 29.44
C TRP A 276 -0.67 -20.72 29.73
N VAL A 277 -1.22 -21.43 28.75
CA VAL A 277 -2.35 -22.34 28.95
C VAL A 277 -1.93 -23.53 29.82
N VAL A 278 -0.78 -24.16 29.53
CA VAL A 278 -0.27 -25.31 30.30
C VAL A 278 0.06 -24.93 31.74
N THR A 279 0.59 -23.72 31.95
CA THR A 279 0.86 -23.19 33.30
C THR A 279 -0.38 -22.67 34.03
N GLY A 280 -1.56 -22.73 33.40
CA GLY A 280 -2.84 -22.31 33.99
C GLY A 280 -3.03 -20.79 34.09
N THR A 281 -2.20 -20.00 33.42
CA THR A 281 -2.24 -18.52 33.46
C THR A 281 -3.07 -17.90 32.34
N LEU A 282 -3.34 -18.64 31.26
CA LEU A 282 -4.17 -18.21 30.14
C LEU A 282 -5.30 -19.21 29.88
N ASN A 283 -6.48 -18.71 29.51
CA ASN A 283 -7.60 -19.53 29.08
C ASN A 283 -7.34 -20.13 27.68
N LEU A 284 -7.59 -21.43 27.51
CA LEU A 284 -7.49 -22.13 26.22
C LEU A 284 -8.33 -21.45 25.13
N ALA A 285 -9.51 -20.94 25.48
CA ALA A 285 -10.38 -20.23 24.54
C ALA A 285 -9.70 -19.01 23.92
N PHE A 286 -8.95 -18.25 24.74
CA PHE A 286 -8.29 -17.04 24.30
C PHE A 286 -7.11 -17.33 23.39
N LEU A 287 -6.40 -18.44 23.64
CA LEU A 287 -5.36 -18.92 22.72
C LEU A 287 -5.94 -19.30 21.35
N ILE A 288 -7.04 -20.05 21.33
CA ILE A 288 -7.70 -20.46 20.07
C ILE A 288 -8.19 -19.23 19.29
N ALA A 289 -8.84 -18.28 19.96
CA ALA A 289 -9.29 -17.04 19.34
C ALA A 289 -8.12 -16.21 18.79
N ALA A 290 -7.04 -16.07 19.56
CA ALA A 290 -5.85 -15.34 19.14
C ALA A 290 -5.17 -16.00 17.93
N ALA A 291 -5.04 -17.32 17.92
CA ALA A 291 -4.49 -18.08 16.79
C ALA A 291 -5.31 -17.86 15.51
N ALA A 292 -6.64 -17.91 15.61
CA ALA A 292 -7.53 -17.64 14.48
C ALA A 292 -7.40 -16.20 13.94
N MET A 293 -7.24 -15.21 14.82
CA MET A 293 -7.00 -13.81 14.41
C MET A 293 -5.65 -13.64 13.71
N ILE A 294 -4.60 -14.20 14.30
CA ILE A 294 -3.22 -14.15 13.81
C ILE A 294 -3.10 -14.73 12.41
N MET A 295 -3.76 -15.87 12.15
CA MET A 295 -3.76 -16.51 10.85
C MET A 295 -4.34 -15.60 9.74
N ARG A 296 -5.30 -14.73 10.08
CA ARG A 296 -5.86 -13.74 9.13
C ARG A 296 -4.96 -12.52 8.91
N PHE A 297 -4.02 -12.26 9.82
CA PHE A 297 -3.10 -11.13 9.71
C PHE A 297 -1.80 -11.49 8.98
N ALA A 298 -1.44 -12.78 8.93
CA ALA A 298 -0.22 -13.26 8.30
C ALA A 298 -0.04 -12.74 6.87
N GLU A 299 -1.04 -12.95 6.01
CA GLU A 299 -0.99 -12.56 4.60
C GLU A 299 -0.87 -11.03 4.38
N PRO A 300 -1.76 -10.17 4.92
CA PRO A 300 -1.65 -8.72 4.70
C PRO A 300 -0.37 -8.12 5.31
N MET A 301 0.12 -8.67 6.42
CA MET A 301 1.38 -8.21 7.03
C MET A 301 2.61 -8.66 6.24
N ALA A 302 2.60 -9.88 5.69
CA ALA A 302 3.68 -10.36 4.81
C ALA A 302 3.81 -9.50 3.54
N MET A 303 2.68 -9.02 3.01
CA MET A 303 2.62 -8.18 1.81
C MET A 303 2.83 -6.68 2.09
N PHE A 304 2.99 -6.28 3.36
CA PHE A 304 3.13 -4.88 3.76
C PHE A 304 4.20 -4.12 2.95
N ILE A 305 5.35 -4.74 2.73
CA ILE A 305 6.46 -4.13 2.02
C ILE A 305 6.15 -3.93 0.54
N SER A 306 5.47 -4.90 -0.09
CA SER A 306 5.02 -4.76 -1.47
C SER A 306 4.12 -3.54 -1.64
N TYR A 307 3.26 -3.25 -0.66
CA TYR A 307 2.41 -2.05 -0.70
C TYR A 307 3.21 -0.76 -0.55
N THR A 308 4.29 -0.75 0.22
CA THR A 308 5.12 0.45 0.38
C THR A 308 5.77 0.91 -0.93
N SER A 309 6.14 -0.02 -1.82
CA SER A 309 6.61 0.31 -3.17
C SER A 309 5.56 1.05 -3.99
N VAL A 310 4.30 0.64 -3.89
CA VAL A 310 3.20 1.31 -4.59
C VAL A 310 2.95 2.70 -4.02
N VAL A 311 3.07 2.86 -2.70
CA VAL A 311 2.97 4.20 -2.10
C VAL A 311 4.12 5.12 -2.54
N GLU A 312 5.35 4.61 -2.66
CA GLU A 312 6.47 5.38 -3.20
C GLU A 312 6.26 5.77 -4.68
N LEU A 313 5.65 4.89 -5.49
CA LEU A 313 5.25 5.18 -6.87
C LEU A 313 4.26 6.35 -6.93
N ILE A 314 3.21 6.30 -6.10
CA ILE A 314 2.20 7.36 -6.00
C ILE A 314 2.82 8.67 -5.50
N ALA A 315 3.65 8.61 -4.46
CA ALA A 315 4.34 9.78 -3.93
C ALA A 315 5.23 10.45 -5.00
N SER A 316 5.96 9.65 -5.77
CA SER A 316 6.80 10.13 -6.87
C SER A 316 5.96 10.78 -7.99
N ALA A 317 4.81 10.19 -8.31
CA ALA A 317 3.88 10.77 -9.29
C ALA A 317 3.28 12.10 -8.80
N LEU A 318 2.83 12.16 -7.56
CA LEU A 318 2.31 13.38 -6.93
C LEU A 318 3.37 14.49 -6.90
N GLN A 319 4.62 14.17 -6.56
CA GLN A 319 5.73 15.10 -6.57
C GLN A 319 5.99 15.67 -7.98
N ARG A 320 5.97 14.82 -9.02
CA ARG A 320 6.13 15.24 -10.42
C ARG A 320 5.00 16.17 -10.87
N ILE A 321 3.76 15.86 -10.50
CA ILE A 321 2.58 16.68 -10.79
C ILE A 321 2.72 18.06 -10.12
N GLU A 322 3.11 18.11 -8.86
CA GLU A 322 3.30 19.39 -8.14
C GLU A 322 4.43 20.22 -8.76
N GLN A 323 5.56 19.60 -9.13
CA GLN A 323 6.66 20.29 -9.81
C GLN A 323 6.27 20.86 -11.17
N PHE A 324 5.39 20.21 -11.91
CA PHE A 324 4.90 20.71 -13.20
C PHE A 324 3.90 21.88 -13.04
N MET A 325 3.12 21.86 -11.97
CA MET A 325 2.19 22.95 -11.66
C MET A 325 2.86 24.21 -11.06
N ALA A 326 4.12 24.10 -10.63
CA ALA A 326 4.93 25.19 -10.05
C ALA A 326 5.62 26.06 -11.13
#